data_AF-A0AAE1HVC7-F1
#
_entry.id   AF-A0AAE1HVC7-F1
#
_cell.length_a   1.000
_cell.length_b   1.000
_cell.length_c   1.000
_cell.angle_alpha   90.00
_cell.angle_beta   90.00
_cell.angle_gamma   90.00
#
_symmetry.space_group_name_H-M   'P 1'
#
loop_
_entity.id
_entity.type
_entity.pdbx_description
1 polymer ?
#
loop_
_entity_poly.entity_id
_entity_poly.type
_entity_poly.pdbx_seq_one_letter_code
_entity_poly.pdbx_strand_id
1 'polypeptide(L)'
;MQALSRLGLIKWIGTQTEALVLAVPSEYRLAVAILLVLWVSAIASSFVDNIPLTTMMVRIICSLAQNEKLLLPLQPLVWALAFGACLGGNGTLIGSSSNVVCAGVAEQHGYRFTFVQFFKVGFPVVLVSVSTITVYLMIAHVALGWNGPGGLDGSAPAA
;
A
#
# COMPACT_ATOMS: atom_id res chain seq x y z
N MET A 1 7.68 -8.69 -17.97
CA MET A 1 7.07 -7.38 -17.60
C MET A 1 6.44 -6.64 -18.78
N GLN A 2 7.03 -6.60 -19.99
CA GLN A 2 6.36 -6.01 -21.17
C GLN A 2 5.07 -6.73 -21.60
N ALA A 3 4.95 -8.04 -21.29
CA ALA A 3 3.76 -8.83 -21.59
C ALA A 3 2.48 -8.31 -20.88
N LEU A 4 2.55 -7.97 -19.59
CA LEU A 4 1.40 -7.46 -18.81
C LEU A 4 0.91 -6.07 -19.27
N SER A 5 1.83 -5.25 -19.80
CA SER A 5 1.49 -3.97 -20.42
C SER A 5 0.85 -4.14 -21.79
N ARG A 6 1.31 -5.10 -22.61
CA ARG A 6 0.70 -5.40 -23.93
C ARG A 6 -0.66 -6.09 -23.83
N LEU A 7 -0.87 -6.90 -22.78
CA LEU A 7 -2.16 -7.53 -22.46
C LEU A 7 -3.23 -6.53 -21.99
N GLY A 8 -2.89 -5.25 -21.78
CA GLY A 8 -3.85 -4.23 -21.35
C GLY A 8 -4.31 -4.38 -19.89
N LEU A 9 -3.75 -5.32 -19.12
CA LEU A 9 -4.15 -5.58 -17.74
C LEU A 9 -3.93 -4.35 -16.84
N ILE A 10 -2.84 -3.62 -17.07
CA ILE A 10 -2.55 -2.37 -16.34
C ILE A 10 -3.61 -1.31 -16.63
N LYS A 11 -4.03 -1.18 -17.91
CA LYS A 11 -5.13 -0.28 -18.28
C LYS A 11 -6.43 -0.74 -17.64
N TRP A 12 -6.75 -2.04 -17.70
CA TRP A 12 -7.97 -2.60 -17.13
C TRP A 12 -8.07 -2.39 -15.61
N ILE A 13 -7.00 -2.67 -14.85
CA ILE A 13 -6.95 -2.39 -13.41
C ILE A 13 -7.11 -0.87 -13.17
N GLY A 14 -6.48 -0.04 -14.00
CA GLY A 14 -6.63 1.41 -13.97
C GLY A 14 -8.08 1.87 -14.18
N THR A 15 -8.77 1.37 -15.21
CA THR A 15 -10.16 1.76 -15.52
C THR A 15 -11.13 1.28 -14.44
N GLN A 16 -10.93 0.09 -13.88
CA GLN A 16 -11.78 -0.42 -12.79
C GLN A 16 -11.57 0.38 -11.50
N THR A 17 -10.33 0.79 -11.21
CA THR A 17 -10.01 1.65 -10.07
C THR A 17 -10.58 3.06 -10.28
N GLU A 18 -10.46 3.62 -11.48
CA GLU A 18 -11.03 4.92 -11.86
C GLU A 18 -12.56 4.93 -11.75
N ALA A 19 -13.24 3.88 -12.22
CA ALA A 19 -14.70 3.77 -12.11
C ALA A 19 -15.17 3.73 -10.65
N LEU A 20 -14.46 3.00 -9.77
CA LEU A 20 -14.76 2.95 -8.34
C LEU A 20 -14.51 4.29 -7.65
N VAL A 21 -13.46 5.03 -8.04
CA VAL A 21 -13.14 6.34 -7.46
C VAL A 21 -14.09 7.43 -7.98
N LEU A 22 -14.53 7.36 -9.25
CA LEU A 22 -15.48 8.31 -9.83
C LEU A 22 -16.92 8.12 -9.34
N ALA A 23 -17.28 6.92 -8.88
CA ALA A 23 -18.57 6.64 -8.25
C ALA A 23 -18.71 7.32 -6.87
N VAL A 24 -17.60 7.80 -6.30
CA VAL A 24 -17.55 8.44 -5.00
C VAL A 24 -17.44 9.97 -5.17
N PRO A 25 -18.13 10.77 -4.32
CA PRO A 25 -18.02 12.23 -4.33
C PRO A 25 -16.55 12.69 -4.35
N SER A 26 -16.27 13.79 -5.06
CA SER A 26 -14.91 14.31 -5.28
C SER A 26 -14.12 14.52 -3.99
N GLU A 27 -14.81 14.80 -2.89
CA GLU A 27 -14.24 14.98 -1.55
C GLU A 27 -13.61 13.71 -0.94
N TYR A 28 -14.07 12.49 -1.31
CA TYR A 28 -13.53 11.24 -0.76
C TYR A 28 -12.60 10.48 -1.71
N ARG A 29 -12.34 10.98 -2.93
CA ARG A 29 -11.51 10.29 -3.93
C ARG A 29 -10.11 9.99 -3.40
N LEU A 30 -9.52 10.93 -2.66
CA LEU A 30 -8.21 10.76 -2.02
C LEU A 30 -8.24 9.68 -0.94
N ALA A 31 -9.25 9.70 -0.07
CA ALA A 31 -9.43 8.70 0.96
C ALA A 31 -9.54 7.28 0.38
N VAL A 32 -10.36 7.12 -0.66
CA VAL A 32 -10.55 5.83 -1.33
C VAL A 32 -9.25 5.37 -2.00
N ALA A 33 -8.52 6.26 -2.66
CA ALA A 33 -7.25 5.91 -3.29
C ALA A 33 -6.18 5.48 -2.26
N ILE A 34 -6.07 6.18 -1.14
CA ILE A 34 -5.19 5.82 -0.02
C ILE A 34 -5.58 4.44 0.53
N LEU A 35 -6.87 4.21 0.81
CA LEU A 35 -7.36 2.93 1.32
C LEU A 35 -7.06 1.78 0.37
N LEU A 36 -7.34 1.96 -0.92
CA LEU A 36 -7.08 0.93 -1.93
C LEU A 36 -5.60 0.60 -2.01
N VAL A 37 -4.73 1.62 -2.13
CA VAL A 37 -3.28 1.39 -2.22
C VAL A 37 -2.77 0.71 -0.94
N LEU A 38 -3.17 1.18 0.24
CA LEU A 38 -2.73 0.64 1.52
C LEU A 38 -3.13 -0.82 1.68
N TRP A 39 -4.42 -1.14 1.53
CA TRP A 39 -4.95 -2.48 1.79
C TRP A 39 -4.58 -3.49 0.71
N VAL A 40 -4.60 -3.09 -0.57
CA VAL A 40 -4.15 -3.97 -1.66
C VAL A 40 -2.66 -4.27 -1.50
N SER A 41 -1.84 -3.27 -1.17
CA SER A 41 -0.41 -3.50 -0.94
C SER A 41 -0.17 -4.37 0.30
N ALA A 42 -0.92 -4.16 1.39
CA ALA A 42 -0.77 -4.96 2.60
C ALA A 42 -1.12 -6.45 2.39
N ILE A 43 -2.24 -6.71 1.71
CA ILE A 43 -2.67 -8.08 1.41
C ILE A 43 -1.74 -8.72 0.38
N ALA A 44 -1.38 -8.00 -0.69
CA ALA A 44 -0.46 -8.53 -1.69
C ALA A 44 0.91 -8.83 -1.08
N SER A 45 1.42 -7.95 -0.19
CA SER A 45 2.71 -8.16 0.46
C SER A 45 2.70 -9.30 1.46
N SER A 46 1.53 -9.69 1.96
CA SER A 46 1.41 -10.89 2.79
C SER A 46 1.84 -12.15 2.03
N PHE A 47 1.85 -12.15 0.70
CA PHE A 47 2.28 -13.30 -0.11
C PHE A 47 3.55 -13.03 -0.93
N VAL A 48 3.84 -11.76 -1.22
CA VAL A 48 4.93 -11.33 -2.09
C VAL A 48 5.86 -10.43 -1.30
N ASP A 49 7.17 -10.61 -1.46
CA ASP A 49 8.17 -9.76 -0.83
C ASP A 49 7.93 -8.27 -1.14
N ASN A 50 8.20 -7.41 -0.16
CA ASN A 50 7.91 -5.99 -0.22
C ASN A 50 8.67 -5.27 -1.34
N ILE A 51 9.88 -5.72 -1.71
CA ILE A 51 10.71 -5.09 -2.77
C ILE A 51 10.06 -5.19 -4.16
N PRO A 52 9.74 -6.38 -4.69
CA PRO A 52 9.10 -6.50 -5.99
C PRO A 52 7.71 -5.86 -6.01
N LEU A 53 6.94 -6.00 -4.93
CA LEU A 53 5.61 -5.39 -4.85
C LEU A 53 5.68 -3.86 -4.95
N THR A 54 6.55 -3.23 -4.16
CA THR A 54 6.74 -1.77 -4.16
C THR A 54 7.13 -1.29 -5.54
N THR A 55 8.08 -1.98 -6.18
CA THR A 55 8.55 -1.63 -7.53
C THR A 55 7.41 -1.67 -8.57
N MET A 56 6.48 -2.61 -8.44
CA MET A 56 5.31 -2.69 -9.32
C MET A 56 4.30 -1.59 -9.02
N MET A 57 3.96 -1.38 -7.74
CA MET A 57 2.94 -0.42 -7.32
C MET A 57 3.35 1.03 -7.52
N VAL A 58 4.64 1.38 -7.43
CA VAL A 58 5.15 2.74 -7.71
C VAL A 58 4.68 3.24 -9.08
N ARG A 59 4.70 2.38 -10.11
CA ARG A 59 4.24 2.77 -11.45
C ARG A 59 2.73 3.05 -11.48
N ILE A 60 1.96 2.29 -10.72
CA ILE A 60 0.51 2.42 -10.64
C ILE A 60 0.13 3.71 -9.92
N ILE A 61 0.75 4.01 -8.77
CA ILE A 61 0.49 5.24 -8.03
C ILE A 61 0.91 6.49 -8.82
N CYS A 62 2.03 6.44 -9.57
CA CYS A 62 2.43 7.53 -10.45
C CYS A 62 1.42 7.73 -11.59
N SER A 63 0.92 6.65 -12.18
CA SER A 63 -0.12 6.74 -13.22
C SER A 63 -1.45 7.27 -12.69
N LEU A 64 -1.80 6.96 -11.44
CA LEU A 64 -3.00 7.49 -10.77
C LEU A 64 -2.85 8.99 -10.44
N ALA A 65 -1.68 9.40 -9.95
CA ALA A 65 -1.39 10.80 -9.63
C ALA A 65 -1.28 11.69 -10.88
N GLN A 66 -0.80 11.16 -12.01
CA GLN A 66 -0.72 11.87 -13.28
C GLN A 66 -2.06 11.97 -14.03
N ASN A 67 -3.11 11.29 -13.55
CA ASN A 67 -4.43 11.35 -14.19
C ASN A 67 -5.15 12.64 -13.75
N GLU A 68 -5.23 13.61 -14.67
CA GLU A 68 -5.85 14.92 -14.47
C GLU A 68 -7.33 14.84 -14.04
N LYS A 69 -8.03 13.72 -14.30
CA LYS A 69 -9.42 13.53 -13.86
C LYS A 69 -9.54 13.21 -12.36
N LEU A 70 -8.51 12.61 -11.77
CA LEU A 70 -8.52 12.19 -10.38
C LEU A 70 -7.99 13.27 -9.43
N LEU A 71 -7.11 14.17 -9.90
CA LEU A 71 -6.51 15.27 -9.12
C LEU A 71 -5.92 14.79 -7.77
N LEU A 72 -5.26 13.64 -7.77
CA LEU A 72 -4.73 13.02 -6.55
C LEU A 72 -3.28 13.45 -6.28
N PRO A 73 -2.94 13.96 -5.07
CA PRO A 73 -1.55 14.17 -4.69
C PRO A 73 -0.79 12.84 -4.64
N LEU A 74 0.44 12.83 -5.15
CA LEU A 74 1.30 11.64 -5.17
C LEU A 74 1.75 11.23 -3.76
N GLN A 75 2.00 12.20 -2.88
CA GLN A 75 2.63 11.94 -1.58
C GLN A 75 1.79 11.03 -0.65
N PRO A 76 0.46 11.24 -0.48
CA PRO A 76 -0.36 10.32 0.31
C PRO A 76 -0.38 8.89 -0.26
N LEU A 77 -0.35 8.74 -1.59
CA LEU A 77 -0.30 7.43 -2.25
C LEU A 77 1.04 6.72 -2.00
N VAL A 78 2.15 7.46 -1.98
CA VAL A 78 3.48 6.92 -1.66
C VAL A 78 3.53 6.44 -0.21
N TRP A 79 2.99 7.23 0.73
CA TRP A 79 2.92 6.81 2.14
C TRP A 79 2.03 5.58 2.33
N ALA A 80 0.87 5.56 1.68
CA ALA A 80 -0.03 4.40 1.70
C ALA A 80 0.67 3.13 1.20
N LEU A 81 1.43 3.24 0.10
CA LEU A 81 2.21 2.13 -0.44
C LEU A 81 3.32 1.71 0.52
N ALA A 82 4.10 2.65 1.05
CA ALA A 82 5.22 2.36 1.94
C ALA A 82 4.76 1.61 3.19
N PHE A 83 3.71 2.09 3.86
CA PHE A 83 3.17 1.39 5.03
C PHE A 83 2.50 0.07 4.65
N GLY A 84 1.75 0.03 3.55
CA GLY A 84 1.07 -1.19 3.10
C GLY A 84 2.05 -2.31 2.79
N ALA A 85 3.06 -2.05 1.97
CA ALA A 85 4.07 -3.03 1.61
C ALA A 85 4.94 -3.46 2.81
N CYS A 86 5.37 -2.52 3.66
CA CYS A 86 6.24 -2.86 4.79
C CYS A 86 5.51 -3.62 5.91
N LEU A 87 4.27 -3.22 6.24
CA LEU A 87 3.51 -3.89 7.29
C LEU A 87 2.89 -5.20 6.80
N GLY A 88 2.43 -5.25 5.56
CA GLY A 88 1.79 -6.43 4.97
C GLY A 88 2.68 -7.67 4.93
N GLY A 89 3.98 -7.51 4.64
CA GLY A 89 4.95 -8.61 4.59
C GLY A 89 5.08 -9.43 5.89
N ASN A 90 4.66 -8.86 7.02
CA ASN A 90 4.67 -9.54 8.32
C ASN A 90 3.47 -10.48 8.52
N GLY A 91 2.51 -10.51 7.60
CA GLY A 91 1.26 -11.27 7.75
C GLY A 91 1.45 -12.77 7.58
N THR A 92 2.47 -13.18 6.82
CA THR A 92 2.78 -14.60 6.60
C THR A 92 4.27 -14.87 6.65
N LEU A 93 4.60 -16.16 6.81
CA LEU A 93 5.99 -16.62 6.83
C LEU A 93 6.72 -16.41 5.50
N ILE A 94 5.99 -16.45 4.38
CA ILE A 94 6.55 -16.30 3.02
C ILE A 94 6.48 -14.86 2.50
N GLY A 95 5.77 -13.98 3.21
CA GLY A 95 5.55 -12.59 2.80
C GLY A 95 6.81 -11.74 2.80
N SER A 96 7.88 -12.18 3.48
CA SER A 96 9.19 -11.57 3.38
C SER A 96 10.30 -12.60 3.48
N SER A 97 11.38 -12.38 2.74
CA SER A 97 12.62 -13.15 2.86
C SER A 97 13.17 -13.18 4.29
N SER A 98 13.01 -12.09 5.06
CA SER A 98 13.45 -12.02 6.46
C SER A 98 12.72 -13.00 7.37
N ASN A 99 11.43 -13.25 7.13
CA ASN A 99 10.63 -14.19 7.93
C ASN A 99 11.11 -15.63 7.72
N VAL A 100 11.45 -15.98 6.47
CA VAL A 100 12.00 -17.31 6.12
C VAL A 100 13.39 -17.51 6.73
N VAL A 101 14.25 -16.49 6.67
CA VAL A 101 15.58 -16.54 7.31
C VAL A 101 15.44 -16.70 8.83
N CYS A 102 14.54 -15.94 9.47
CA CYS A 102 14.28 -16.07 10.90
C CYS A 102 13.80 -17.48 11.29
N ALA A 103 12.94 -18.09 10.47
CA ALA A 103 12.49 -19.47 10.70
C ALA A 103 13.63 -20.49 10.58
N GLY A 104 14.52 -20.31 9.60
CA GLY A 104 15.70 -21.15 9.46
C GLY A 104 16.64 -21.06 10.66
N VAL A 105 16.88 -19.85 11.18
CA VAL A 105 17.71 -19.63 12.37
C VAL A 105 17.05 -20.19 13.63
N ALA A 106 15.73 -20.04 13.78
CA ALA A 106 14.98 -20.60 14.91
C ALA A 106 15.00 -22.12 14.90
N GLU A 107 14.89 -22.74 13.72
CA GLU A 107 14.99 -24.19 13.57
C GLU A 107 16.38 -24.71 13.99
N GLN A 108 17.45 -23.99 13.68
CA GLN A 108 18.82 -24.34 14.14
C GLN A 108 18.96 -24.35 15.66
N HIS A 109 18.13 -23.59 16.39
CA HIS A 109 18.10 -23.53 17.85
C HIS A 109 17.02 -24.43 18.47
N GLY A 110 16.38 -25.30 17.68
CA GLY A 110 15.36 -26.24 18.14
C GLY A 110 13.93 -25.68 18.21
N TYR A 111 13.70 -24.42 17.82
CA TYR A 111 12.38 -23.81 17.78
C TYR A 111 11.77 -23.94 16.40
N ARG A 112 10.95 -24.99 16.19
CA ARG A 112 10.21 -25.19 14.95
C ARG A 112 8.81 -24.61 15.04
N PHE A 113 8.48 -23.75 14.09
CA PHE A 113 7.11 -23.26 13.90
C PHE A 113 6.66 -23.47 12.46
N THR A 114 5.39 -23.83 12.31
CA THR A 114 4.74 -24.06 11.02
C THR A 114 4.24 -22.76 10.41
N PHE A 115 4.02 -22.75 9.09
CA PHE A 115 3.40 -21.63 8.38
C PHE A 115 2.10 -21.16 9.05
N VAL A 116 1.25 -22.10 9.48
CA VAL A 116 -0.05 -21.81 10.11
C VAL A 116 0.12 -21.19 11.50
N GLN A 117 1.11 -21.63 12.28
CA GLN A 117 1.41 -21.04 13.59
C GLN A 117 1.86 -19.58 13.45
N PHE A 118 2.74 -19.31 12.48
CA PHE A 118 3.15 -17.94 12.18
C PHE A 118 1.96 -17.10 11.70
N PHE A 119 1.16 -17.63 10.76
CA PHE A 119 0.00 -16.93 10.21
C PHE A 119 -1.05 -16.56 11.27
N LYS A 120 -1.33 -17.45 12.22
CA LYS A 120 -2.28 -17.20 13.31
C LYS A 120 -1.90 -16.00 14.18
N VAL A 121 -0.62 -15.68 14.28
CA VAL A 121 -0.11 -14.54 15.05
C VAL A 121 0.12 -13.33 14.15
N GLY A 122 0.78 -13.52 13.01
CA GLY A 122 1.14 -12.46 12.07
C GLY A 122 -0.07 -11.78 11.43
N PHE A 123 -1.09 -12.56 11.03
CA PHE A 123 -2.25 -12.00 10.34
C PHE A 123 -3.07 -11.02 11.19
N PRO A 124 -3.44 -11.33 12.46
CA PRO A 124 -4.08 -10.35 13.34
C PRO A 124 -3.21 -9.11 13.60
N VAL A 125 -1.90 -9.28 13.76
CA VAL A 125 -0.97 -8.16 14.00
C VAL A 125 -0.94 -7.21 12.80
N VAL A 126 -0.89 -7.75 11.58
CA VAL A 126 -0.97 -6.93 10.36
C VAL A 126 -2.32 -6.22 10.28
N LEU A 127 -3.43 -6.90 10.56
CA LEU A 127 -4.76 -6.29 10.50
C LEU A 127 -4.86 -5.07 11.44
N VAL A 128 -4.39 -5.21 12.68
CA VAL A 128 -4.38 -4.11 13.67
C VAL A 128 -3.44 -2.99 13.24
N SER A 129 -2.24 -3.33 12.74
CA SER A 129 -1.24 -2.34 12.33
C SER A 129 -1.70 -1.54 11.11
N VAL A 130 -2.25 -2.21 10.09
CA VAL A 130 -2.78 -1.59 8.88
C VAL A 130 -4.02 -0.75 9.20
N SER A 131 -4.88 -1.21 10.11
CA SER A 131 -6.03 -0.42 10.58
C SER A 131 -5.58 0.85 11.31
N THR A 132 -4.56 0.75 12.15
CA THR A 132 -3.99 1.91 12.86
C THR A 132 -3.38 2.92 11.88
N ILE A 133 -2.61 2.44 10.89
CA ILE A 133 -2.09 3.31 9.82
C ILE A 133 -3.19 3.91 8.97
N THR A 134 -4.26 3.16 8.71
CA THR A 134 -5.43 3.68 7.98
C THR A 134 -5.96 4.93 8.68
N VAL A 135 -6.19 4.85 9.99
CA VAL A 135 -6.66 6.00 10.79
C VAL A 135 -5.64 7.14 10.75
N TYR A 136 -4.36 6.84 10.90
CA TYR A 136 -3.29 7.84 10.83
C TYR A 136 -3.25 8.58 9.48
N LEU A 137 -3.28 7.86 8.36
CA LEU A 137 -3.25 8.46 7.02
C LEU A 137 -4.51 9.26 6.71
N MET A 138 -5.67 8.79 7.18
CA MET A 138 -6.93 9.53 7.07
C MET A 138 -6.86 10.86 7.85
N ILE A 139 -6.34 10.85 9.08
CA ILE A 139 -6.19 12.08 9.85
C ILE A 139 -5.14 13.01 9.19
N ALA A 140 -3.99 12.48 8.82
CA ALA A 140 -2.88 13.26 8.26
C ALA A 140 -3.23 13.91 6.91
N HIS A 141 -3.83 13.16 5.98
CA HIS A 141 -4.01 13.63 4.61
C HIS A 141 -5.42 14.16 4.32
N VAL A 142 -6.45 13.65 5.00
CA VAL A 142 -7.84 14.08 4.79
C VAL A 142 -8.25 15.15 5.79
N ALA A 143 -7.93 14.99 7.09
CA ALA A 143 -8.32 15.97 8.10
C ALA A 143 -7.33 17.14 8.25
N LEU A 144 -6.02 16.86 8.21
CA LEU A 144 -4.96 17.86 8.34
C LEU A 144 -4.47 18.41 6.99
N GLY A 145 -4.87 17.79 5.88
CA GLY A 145 -4.51 18.24 4.54
C GLY A 145 -3.00 18.19 4.25
N TRP A 146 -2.23 17.36 4.97
CA TRP A 146 -0.78 17.27 4.82
C TRP A 146 -0.40 16.53 3.52
N ASN A 147 -0.67 17.14 2.39
CA ASN A 147 -0.51 16.53 1.06
C ASN A 147 0.86 16.83 0.43
N GLY A 148 1.83 17.28 1.26
CA GLY A 148 3.13 17.77 0.83
C GLY A 148 3.17 19.27 0.64
N PRO A 149 4.38 19.86 0.56
CA PRO A 149 4.50 21.21 0.03
C PRO A 149 3.88 21.18 -1.36
N GLY A 150 2.97 22.12 -1.62
CA GLY A 150 2.22 22.22 -2.87
C GLY A 150 3.13 21.97 -4.07
N GLY A 151 2.59 21.32 -5.10
CA GLY A 151 3.29 21.26 -6.37
C GLY A 151 3.72 22.68 -6.74
N LEU A 152 5.01 22.99 -6.60
CA LEU A 152 5.68 24.18 -7.11
C LEU A 152 4.98 25.56 -6.94
N ASP A 153 4.03 25.76 -6.01
CA ASP A 153 3.38 27.06 -5.83
C ASP A 153 3.25 27.43 -4.34
N GLY A 154 4.32 28.06 -3.83
CA GLY A 154 4.32 29.38 -3.18
C GLY A 154 3.28 29.78 -2.12
N SER A 155 2.43 28.90 -1.60
CA SER A 155 1.42 29.27 -0.61
C SER A 155 1.25 28.21 0.48
N ALA A 156 2.24 28.15 1.36
CA ALA A 156 2.03 27.59 2.69
C ALA A 156 1.13 28.56 3.49
N PRO A 157 0.08 28.08 4.20
CA PRO A 157 -0.49 28.87 5.26
C PRO A 157 0.57 28.97 6.36
N ALA A 158 0.95 30.20 6.66
CA ALA A 158 1.79 30.53 7.81
C ALA A 158 1.14 29.99 9.10
N ALA A 159 2.02 29.60 10.02
CA ALA A 159 1.74 29.30 11.41
C ALA A 159 0.85 30.36 12.09
#